data_AF-A0A6P8TCH7-F1
#
_entry.id   AF-A0A6P8TCH7-F1
#
_cell.length_a   1.000
_cell.length_b   1.000
_cell.length_c   1.000
_cell.angle_alpha   90.00
_cell.angle_beta   90.00
_cell.angle_gamma   90.00
#
_symmetry.space_group_name_H-M   'P 1'
#
loop_
_entity.id
_entity.type
_entity.pdbx_description
1 polymer ?
#
loop_
_entity_poly.entity_id
_entity_poly.type
_entity_poly.pdbx_seq_one_letter_code
_entity_poly.pdbx_strand_id
1 'polypeptide(L)'
;MDETVKPLRIPPQMSVYADKHNIFHLLQSMLSSLVVEQPADALSFMIALLQRISTDIPRVLLLGPPAVGKHTMAERLSADLRAVHVTSDSLLSDQSELSAQARCVPPTEPLPVDLLVKLVQRRLGEIDCFSR
;
A
#
# COMPACT_ATOMS: atom_id res chain seq x y z
N MET A 1 -14.98 -22.71 30.15
CA MET A 1 -13.77 -22.48 30.95
C MET A 1 -13.00 -21.38 30.24
N ASP A 2 -12.63 -20.32 30.96
CA ASP A 2 -11.91 -19.18 30.38
C ASP A 2 -10.47 -19.59 30.05
N GLU A 3 -10.15 -19.66 28.75
CA GLU A 3 -8.83 -20.11 28.27
C GLU A 3 -7.71 -19.13 28.62
N THR A 4 -8.04 -17.91 29.05
CA THR A 4 -7.06 -16.88 29.44
C THR A 4 -6.38 -17.14 30.79
N VAL A 5 -6.92 -18.06 31.60
CA VAL A 5 -6.42 -18.38 32.95
C VAL A 5 -5.24 -19.36 32.94
N LYS A 6 -5.00 -20.04 31.81
CA LYS A 6 -3.95 -21.06 31.70
C LYS A 6 -2.58 -20.38 31.53
N PRO A 7 -1.54 -20.80 32.29
CA PRO A 7 -0.22 -20.19 32.17
C PRO A 7 0.36 -20.41 30.76
N LEU A 8 0.69 -19.32 30.08
CA LEU A 8 1.31 -19.33 28.76
C LEU A 8 2.70 -19.98 28.86
N ARG A 9 2.87 -21.15 28.22
CA ARG A 9 4.17 -21.80 28.08
C ARG A 9 4.80 -21.37 26.76
N ILE A 10 5.78 -20.48 26.84
CA ILE A 10 6.59 -20.07 25.70
C ILE A 10 7.76 -21.05 25.56
N PRO A 11 7.90 -21.77 24.42
CA PRO A 11 9.03 -22.66 24.21
C PRO A 11 10.36 -21.90 24.22
N PRO A 12 11.46 -22.48 24.73
CA PRO A 12 12.76 -21.82 24.75
C PRO A 12 13.29 -21.52 23.34
N GLN A 13 12.84 -22.26 22.32
CA GLN A 13 13.20 -22.03 20.91
C GLN A 13 12.44 -20.86 20.26
N MET A 14 11.46 -20.27 20.95
CA MET A 14 10.62 -19.20 20.40
C MET A 14 11.45 -17.99 19.95
N SER A 15 12.46 -17.58 20.72
CA SER A 15 13.34 -16.45 20.36
C SER A 15 14.08 -16.71 19.05
N VAL A 16 14.68 -17.90 18.91
CA VAL A 16 15.40 -18.31 17.70
C VAL A 16 14.48 -18.35 16.49
N TYR A 17 13.26 -18.88 16.66
CA TYR A 17 12.25 -18.89 15.60
C TYR A 17 11.83 -17.46 15.22
N ALA A 18 11.56 -16.61 16.21
CA ALA A 18 11.13 -15.25 16.01
C ALA A 18 12.19 -14.39 15.30
N ASP A 19 13.46 -14.54 15.65
CA ASP A 19 14.57 -13.90 14.93
C ASP A 19 14.66 -14.41 13.49
N LYS A 20 14.68 -15.73 13.31
CA LYS A 20 14.80 -16.35 11.97
C LYS A 20 13.71 -15.91 11.00
N HIS A 21 12.50 -15.69 11.50
CA HIS A 21 11.33 -15.31 10.70
C HIS A 21 10.98 -13.82 10.80
N ASN A 22 11.88 -12.97 11.32
CA ASN A 22 11.68 -11.52 11.45
C ASN A 22 10.40 -11.14 12.22
N ILE A 23 9.94 -11.98 13.14
CA ILE A 23 8.70 -11.77 13.90
C ILE A 23 8.83 -10.57 14.82
N PHE A 24 10.00 -10.35 15.43
CA PHE A 24 10.21 -9.16 16.27
C PHE A 24 10.15 -7.86 15.45
N HIS A 25 10.73 -7.85 14.24
CA HIS A 25 10.65 -6.71 13.34
C HIS A 25 9.21 -6.45 12.88
N LEU A 26 8.47 -7.51 12.55
CA LEU A 26 7.05 -7.42 12.24
C LEU A 26 6.27 -6.82 13.41
N LEU A 27 6.43 -7.35 14.62
CA LEU A 27 5.76 -6.86 15.82
C LEU A 27 6.08 -5.39 16.08
N GLN A 28 7.35 -4.99 15.96
CA GLN A 28 7.78 -3.60 16.10
C GLN A 28 7.08 -2.68 15.09
N SER A 29 7.00 -3.09 13.83
CA SER A 29 6.34 -2.32 12.76
C SER A 29 4.85 -2.18 13.00
N MET A 30 4.19 -3.27 13.45
CA MET A 30 2.77 -3.27 13.79
C MET A 30 2.48 -2.34 14.98
N LEU A 31 3.26 -2.45 16.06
CA LEU A 31 3.09 -1.63 17.25
C LEU A 31 3.35 -0.15 16.95
N SER A 32 4.36 0.17 16.16
CA SER A 32 4.65 1.54 15.74
C SER A 32 3.47 2.15 14.97
N SER A 33 2.89 1.40 14.03
CA SER A 33 1.71 1.82 13.27
C SER A 33 0.50 2.05 14.18
N LEU A 34 0.30 1.18 15.17
CA LEU A 34 -0.82 1.25 16.11
C LEU A 34 -0.74 2.50 17.01
N VAL A 35 0.47 2.86 17.44
CA VAL A 35 0.70 4.08 18.23
C VAL A 35 0.42 5.34 17.40
N VAL A 36 0.76 5.33 16.10
CA VAL A 36 0.55 6.50 15.22
C VAL A 36 -0.92 6.66 14.84
N GLU A 37 -1.58 5.60 14.41
CA GLU A 37 -2.96 5.64 13.89
C GLU A 37 -4.02 5.68 15.00
N GLN A 38 -3.68 5.20 16.21
CA GLN A 38 -4.54 5.13 17.39
C GLN A 38 -6.00 4.71 17.07
N PRO A 39 -6.21 3.52 16.47
CA PRO A 39 -7.54 3.08 16.04
C PRO A 39 -8.46 2.76 17.23
N ALA A 40 -9.77 2.88 17.02
CA ALA A 40 -10.77 2.54 18.03
C ALA A 40 -10.78 1.03 18.40
N ASP A 41 -10.48 0.17 17.42
CA ASP A 41 -10.28 -1.27 17.62
C ASP A 41 -8.89 -1.70 17.15
N ALA A 42 -8.00 -1.90 18.12
CA ALA A 42 -6.63 -2.31 17.92
C ALA A 42 -6.48 -3.67 17.22
N LEU A 43 -7.31 -4.66 17.58
CA LEU A 43 -7.14 -6.03 17.09
C LEU A 43 -7.56 -6.12 15.62
N SER A 44 -8.71 -5.55 15.28
CA SER A 44 -9.18 -5.51 13.88
C SER A 44 -8.18 -4.78 12.97
N PHE A 45 -7.60 -3.68 13.45
CA PHE A 45 -6.55 -2.95 12.73
C PHE A 45 -5.31 -3.82 12.49
N MET A 46 -4.82 -4.51 13.53
CA MET A 46 -3.65 -5.39 13.43
C MET A 46 -3.86 -6.55 12.46
N ILE A 47 -5.04 -7.17 12.46
CA ILE A 47 -5.40 -8.26 11.52
C ILE A 47 -5.36 -7.74 10.08
N ALA A 48 -6.00 -6.60 9.81
CA ALA A 48 -6.00 -6.00 8.48
C ALA A 48 -4.58 -5.60 8.03
N LEU A 49 -3.76 -5.12 8.96
CA LEU A 49 -2.38 -4.71 8.69
C LEU A 49 -1.50 -5.92 8.32
N LEU A 50 -1.67 -7.07 8.98
CA LEU A 50 -0.99 -8.32 8.62
C LEU A 50 -1.35 -8.80 7.21
N GLN A 51 -2.64 -8.71 6.84
CA GLN A 51 -3.11 -9.07 5.50
C GLN A 51 -2.52 -8.16 4.39
N ARG A 52 -2.13 -6.94 4.74
CA ARG A 52 -1.49 -5.99 3.81
C ARG A 52 0.02 -6.22 3.70
N ILE A 53 0.70 -6.58 4.78
CA ILE A 53 2.16 -6.79 4.78
C ILE A 53 2.56 -8.04 3.98
N SER A 54 1.69 -9.03 3.85
CA SER A 54 1.96 -10.22 3.04
C SER A 54 2.11 -9.95 1.54
N THR A 55 1.76 -8.75 1.05
CA THR A 55 2.01 -8.37 -0.34
C THR A 55 3.40 -7.73 -0.44
N ASP A 56 4.39 -8.51 -0.86
CA ASP A 56 5.80 -8.12 -1.05
C ASP A 56 6.03 -7.18 -2.26
N ILE A 57 4.99 -6.41 -2.63
CA ILE A 57 4.97 -5.56 -3.83
C ILE A 57 5.38 -4.14 -3.42
N PRO A 58 6.57 -3.67 -3.82
CA PRO A 58 7.03 -2.33 -3.49
C PRO A 58 6.11 -1.28 -4.13
N ARG A 59 5.61 -0.34 -3.32
CA ARG A 59 4.86 0.83 -3.79
C ARG A 59 5.81 2.02 -3.84
N VAL A 60 6.05 2.55 -5.03
CA VAL A 60 7.03 3.62 -5.26
C VAL A 60 6.31 4.89 -5.74
N LEU A 61 6.56 6.01 -5.07
CA LEU A 61 6.09 7.33 -5.47
C LEU A 61 7.29 8.21 -5.84
N LEU A 62 7.32 8.70 -7.08
CA LEU A 62 8.40 9.55 -7.59
C LEU A 62 8.00 11.03 -7.55
N LEU A 63 8.74 11.83 -6.79
CA LEU A 63 8.49 13.25 -6.57
C LEU A 63 9.63 14.11 -7.12
N GLY A 64 9.33 15.33 -7.56
CA GLY A 64 10.33 16.30 -8.02
C GLY A 64 9.80 17.29 -9.06
N PRO A 65 10.59 18.32 -9.43
CA PRO A 65 10.20 19.37 -10.35
C PRO A 65 9.95 18.83 -11.78
N PRO A 66 9.20 19.56 -12.64
CA PRO A 66 9.01 19.16 -14.04
C PRO A 66 10.37 19.04 -14.76
N ALA A 67 10.42 18.19 -15.79
CA ALA A 67 11.61 17.94 -16.62
C ALA A 67 12.88 17.35 -15.95
N VAL A 68 12.85 16.99 -14.66
CA VAL A 68 14.00 16.31 -13.99
C VAL A 68 14.17 14.82 -14.36
N GLY A 69 13.42 14.31 -15.34
CA GLY A 69 13.53 12.91 -15.79
C GLY A 69 12.74 11.89 -14.95
N LYS A 70 11.79 12.33 -14.10
CA LYS A 70 10.97 11.42 -13.28
C LYS A 70 10.25 10.35 -14.10
N HIS A 71 9.71 10.73 -15.25
CA HIS A 71 8.99 9.80 -16.13
C HIS A 71 9.92 8.71 -16.66
N THR A 72 11.12 9.08 -17.12
CA THR A 72 12.14 8.14 -17.59
C THR A 72 12.58 7.17 -16.48
N MET A 73 12.73 7.67 -15.26
CA MET A 73 13.05 6.83 -14.10
C MET A 73 11.89 5.91 -13.69
N ALA A 74 10.65 6.42 -13.73
CA ALA A 74 9.45 5.64 -13.44
C ALA A 74 9.29 4.46 -14.40
N GLU A 75 9.50 4.71 -15.69
CA GLU A 75 9.44 3.70 -16.74
C GLU A 75 10.49 2.60 -16.52
N ARG A 76 11.75 2.98 -16.25
CA ARG A 76 12.82 2.01 -15.92
C ARG A 76 12.50 1.20 -14.66
N LEU A 77 12.12 1.86 -13.57
CA LEU A 77 11.76 1.19 -12.32
C LEU A 77 10.57 0.24 -12.49
N SER A 78 9.58 0.61 -13.31
CA SER A 78 8.44 -0.25 -13.59
C SER A 78 8.85 -1.55 -14.28
N ALA A 79 9.79 -1.47 -15.23
CA ALA A 79 10.34 -2.63 -15.92
C ALA A 79 11.19 -3.51 -14.99
N ASP A 80 12.09 -2.89 -14.20
CA ASP A 80 13.00 -3.59 -13.30
C ASP A 80 12.27 -4.30 -12.16
N LEU A 81 11.27 -3.64 -11.55
CA LEU A 81 10.48 -4.17 -10.44
C LEU A 81 9.29 -5.01 -10.89
N ARG A 82 9.01 -5.05 -12.21
CA ARG A 82 7.77 -5.59 -12.79
C ARG A 82 6.54 -5.02 -12.09
N ALA A 83 6.57 -3.70 -11.87
CA ALA A 83 5.54 -2.97 -11.16
C ALA A 83 4.61 -2.26 -12.15
N VAL A 84 3.35 -2.11 -11.76
CA VAL A 84 2.37 -1.33 -12.53
C VAL A 84 2.80 0.14 -12.56
N HIS A 85 3.01 0.68 -13.75
CA HIS A 85 3.31 2.10 -13.94
C HIS A 85 2.00 2.90 -14.01
N VAL A 86 1.75 3.74 -13.01
CA VAL A 86 0.55 4.59 -12.94
C VAL A 86 0.90 6.02 -13.38
N THR A 87 0.34 6.45 -14.52
CA THR A 87 0.41 7.81 -15.06
C THR A 87 -0.97 8.46 -15.14
N SER A 88 -1.04 9.77 -15.36
CA SER A 88 -2.30 10.48 -15.62
C SER A 88 -3.11 9.81 -16.74
N ASP A 89 -2.44 9.43 -17.82
CA ASP A 89 -3.10 8.82 -18.98
C ASP A 89 -3.63 7.42 -18.63
N SER A 90 -2.88 6.65 -17.83
CA SER A 90 -3.35 5.34 -17.34
C SER A 90 -4.61 5.47 -16.47
N LEU A 91 -4.69 6.49 -15.62
CA LEU A 91 -5.85 6.76 -14.77
C LEU A 91 -7.09 7.17 -15.59
N LEU A 92 -6.87 7.85 -16.72
CA LEU A 92 -7.93 8.29 -17.62
C LEU A 92 -8.38 7.20 -18.59
N SER A 93 -7.58 6.15 -18.81
CA SER A 93 -7.89 5.08 -19.77
C SER A 93 -9.04 4.15 -19.33
N ASP A 94 -9.36 4.10 -18.02
CA ASP A 94 -10.49 3.33 -17.49
C ASP A 94 -11.84 3.83 -18.07
N GLN A 95 -12.86 2.96 -18.15
CA GLN A 95 -14.21 3.29 -18.65
C GLN A 95 -15.18 3.70 -17.52
N SER A 96 -14.67 4.03 -16.34
CA SER A 96 -15.48 4.48 -15.22
C SER A 96 -16.20 5.81 -15.47
N GLU A 97 -17.32 6.02 -14.79
CA GLU A 97 -17.93 7.37 -14.68
C GLU A 97 -16.95 8.42 -14.11
N LEU A 98 -16.03 8.03 -13.22
CA LEU A 98 -15.01 8.92 -12.67
C LEU A 98 -13.98 9.35 -13.71
N SER A 99 -13.55 8.43 -14.59
CA SER A 99 -12.64 8.76 -15.67
C SER A 99 -13.35 9.54 -16.78
N ALA A 100 -14.65 9.32 -16.99
CA ALA A 100 -15.47 10.17 -17.87
C ALA A 100 -15.52 11.62 -17.36
N GLN A 101 -15.79 11.83 -16.06
CA GLN A 101 -15.74 13.16 -15.44
C GLN A 101 -14.35 13.79 -15.54
N ALA A 102 -13.30 12.99 -15.36
CA ALA A 102 -11.91 13.42 -15.50
C ALA A 102 -11.56 13.86 -16.93
N ARG A 103 -12.09 13.16 -17.96
CA ARG A 103 -11.92 13.51 -19.38
C ARG A 103 -12.70 14.75 -19.80
N CYS A 104 -13.77 15.10 -19.07
CA CYS A 104 -14.50 16.35 -19.30
C CYS A 104 -13.70 17.58 -18.86
N VAL A 105 -12.67 17.42 -18.03
CA VAL A 105 -11.75 18.50 -17.67
C VAL A 105 -10.80 18.75 -18.85
N PRO A 106 -10.66 20.00 -19.33
CA PRO A 106 -9.73 20.30 -20.40
C PRO A 106 -8.28 19.96 -19.98
N PRO A 107 -7.45 19.44 -20.90
CA PRO A 107 -6.07 19.03 -20.59
C PRO A 107 -5.16 20.19 -20.16
N THR A 108 -5.64 21.43 -20.31
CA THR A 108 -4.96 22.66 -19.90
C THR A 108 -5.05 22.90 -18.39
N GLU A 109 -6.04 22.30 -17.72
CA GLU A 109 -6.26 22.49 -16.29
C GLU A 109 -5.92 21.22 -15.49
N PRO A 110 -5.27 21.37 -14.32
CA PRO A 110 -5.01 20.24 -13.45
C PRO A 110 -6.33 19.67 -12.92
N LEU A 111 -6.41 18.34 -12.84
CA LEU A 111 -7.57 17.66 -12.28
C LEU A 111 -7.81 18.09 -10.82
N PRO A 112 -9.08 18.25 -10.40
CA PRO A 112 -9.41 18.47 -9.00
C PRO A 112 -8.79 17.39 -8.11
N VAL A 113 -8.19 17.80 -6.99
CA VAL A 113 -7.45 16.91 -6.08
C VAL A 113 -8.33 15.74 -5.61
N ASP A 114 -9.58 16.02 -5.23
CA ASP A 114 -10.51 14.99 -4.76
C ASP A 114 -10.80 13.94 -5.83
N LEU A 115 -10.88 14.36 -7.09
CA LEU A 115 -11.14 13.47 -8.21
C LEU A 115 -9.90 12.62 -8.49
N LEU A 116 -8.72 13.23 -8.49
CA LEU A 116 -7.44 12.53 -8.67
C LEU A 116 -7.21 11.48 -7.57
N VAL A 117 -7.47 11.82 -6.30
CA VAL A 117 -7.35 10.88 -5.17
C VAL A 117 -8.27 9.68 -5.35
N LYS A 118 -9.53 9.90 -5.76
CA LYS A 118 -10.48 8.81 -6.03
C LYS A 118 -10.02 7.89 -7.17
N LEU A 119 -9.49 8.47 -8.26
CA LEU A 119 -8.95 7.70 -9.39
C LEU A 119 -7.74 6.86 -8.95
N VAL A 120 -6.80 7.44 -8.20
CA VAL A 120 -5.62 6.73 -7.71
C VAL A 120 -6.02 5.62 -6.73
N GLN A 121 -6.91 5.89 -5.76
CA GLN A 121 -7.39 4.88 -4.81
C GLN A 121 -8.04 3.69 -5.51
N ARG A 122 -8.87 3.97 -6.53
CA ARG A 122 -9.50 2.93 -7.36
C ARG A 122 -8.45 2.11 -8.09
N ARG A 123 -7.51 2.76 -8.78
CA ARG A 123 -6.47 2.07 -9.56
C ARG A 123 -5.59 1.17 -8.67
N LEU A 124 -5.22 1.66 -7.49
CA LEU A 124 -4.48 0.89 -6.48
C LEU A 124 -5.30 -0.23 -5.86
N GLY A 125 -6.62 -0.24 -6.07
CA GLY A 125 -7.57 -1.26 -5.63
C GLY A 125 -7.73 -2.44 -6.60
N GLU A 126 -7.09 -2.39 -7.78
CA GLU A 126 -7.16 -3.46 -8.77
C GLU A 126 -6.24 -4.63 -8.45
N ILE A 127 -6.64 -5.84 -8.88
CA ILE A 127 -5.96 -7.10 -8.53
C ILE A 127 -4.50 -7.11 -8.99
N ASP A 128 -4.22 -6.50 -10.14
CA ASP A 128 -2.86 -6.38 -10.70
C ASP A 128 -1.91 -5.54 -9.82
N CYS A 129 -2.44 -4.70 -8.92
CA CYS A 129 -1.65 -3.96 -7.93
C CYS A 129 -1.37 -4.75 -6.64
N PHE A 130 -2.03 -5.90 -6.42
CA PHE A 130 -1.90 -6.71 -5.21
C PHE A 130 -1.31 -8.09 -5.43
N SER A 131 -1.39 -8.63 -6.64
CA SER A 131 -0.85 -9.95 -6.99
C SER A 131 0.13 -9.83 -8.16
N ARG A 132 1.34 -10.35 -7.97
CA ARG A 132 2.31 -10.61 -9.04
C ARG A 132 1.95 -11.84 -9.84
#